data_AF-A0A8J7ZE78-F1
#
_entry.id   AF-A0A8J7ZE78-F1
#
_cell.length_a   1.000
_cell.length_b   1.000
_cell.length_c   1.000
_cell.angle_alpha   90.00
_cell.angle_beta   90.00
_cell.angle_gamma   90.00
#
_symmetry.space_group_name_H-M   'P 1'
#
loop_
_entity.id
_entity.type
_entity.pdbx_description
1 polymer ?
#
loop_
_entity_poly.entity_id
_entity_poly.type
_entity_poly.pdbx_seq_one_letter_code
_entity_poly.pdbx_strand_id
1 'polypeptide(L)'
;MAPIDWYHNNQDWLMLVCMFVTLAVILSLFYLLSKKGLDVFYTRKGIHIAAGCYIFFWLMASDKGYARWIAAIPAFLTAIVFLLIGLKVIKLSFMVESMSRTGEPFDLIKGTMFYALVMTLICGFIWRDQPWGLITIMTIAWGDGIAPIAGRFFGKHKYKSIGGVEKTYAGSIAMFIFSVGFSFLIVYVFGMVLGPGVNWLWNHPDIPWLWGKILILVAIGTIAEGLSPTDFDNLVVPILMLAISFAFGLQLSVY
;
A
#
# COMPACT_ATOMS: atom_id res chain seq x y z
N MET A 1 26.35 35.49 -2.34
CA MET A 1 26.04 34.06 -2.58
C MET A 1 24.60 33.85 -2.17
N ALA A 2 23.72 33.49 -3.11
CA ALA A 2 22.40 32.97 -2.72
C ALA A 2 22.64 31.73 -1.84
N PRO A 3 21.88 31.54 -0.74
CA PRO A 3 21.98 30.30 0.01
C PRO A 3 21.77 29.15 -0.96
N ILE A 4 22.71 28.21 -1.01
CA ILE A 4 22.53 26.98 -1.76
C ILE A 4 21.30 26.33 -1.16
N ASP A 5 20.22 26.30 -1.92
CA ASP A 5 19.01 25.63 -1.53
C ASP A 5 19.22 24.12 -1.67
N TRP A 6 20.00 23.57 -0.74
CA TRP A 6 20.43 22.18 -0.75
C TRP A 6 19.23 21.25 -0.74
N TYR A 7 18.16 21.61 0.00
CA TYR A 7 16.96 20.80 0.08
C TYR A 7 16.28 20.68 -1.29
N HIS A 8 15.96 21.80 -1.94
CA HIS A 8 15.26 21.75 -3.23
C HIS A 8 16.06 21.03 -4.32
N ASN A 9 17.39 21.01 -4.21
CA ASN A 9 18.27 20.26 -5.11
C ASN A 9 18.40 18.77 -4.78
N ASN A 10 18.15 18.35 -3.54
CA ASN A 10 18.40 16.97 -3.06
C ASN A 10 17.16 16.26 -2.48
N GLN A 11 15.99 16.90 -2.47
CA GLN A 11 14.79 16.38 -1.82
C GLN A 11 14.35 14.99 -2.31
N ASP A 12 14.49 14.68 -3.61
CA ASP A 12 14.15 13.36 -4.16
C ASP A 12 15.08 12.26 -3.65
N TRP A 13 16.37 12.58 -3.49
CA TRP A 13 17.36 11.66 -2.93
C TRP A 13 17.16 11.49 -1.42
N LEU A 14 16.83 12.57 -0.72
CA LEU A 14 16.50 12.51 0.70
C LEU A 14 15.24 11.67 0.93
N MET A 15 14.20 11.86 0.12
CA MET A 15 13.00 11.01 0.11
C MET A 15 13.38 9.54 -0.06
N LEU A 16 14.21 9.21 -1.06
CA LEU A 16 14.65 7.84 -1.31
C LEU A 16 15.36 7.23 -0.08
N VAL A 17 16.29 7.97 0.51
CA VAL A 17 17.01 7.53 1.72
C VAL A 17 16.04 7.30 2.87
N CYS A 18 15.12 8.23 3.13
CA CYS A 18 14.11 8.08 4.18
C CYS A 18 13.24 6.84 3.96
N MET A 19 12.79 6.58 2.73
CA MET A 19 12.01 5.38 2.41
C MET A 19 12.78 4.09 2.67
N PHE A 20 14.06 4.01 2.26
CA PHE A 20 14.88 2.83 2.55
C PHE A 20 15.14 2.64 4.03
N VAL A 21 15.48 3.71 4.75
CA VAL A 21 15.69 3.65 6.21
C VAL A 21 14.42 3.18 6.89
N THR A 22 13.25 3.72 6.54
CA THR A 22 11.98 3.30 7.10
C THR A 22 11.66 1.84 6.81
N LEU A 23 11.84 1.36 5.57
CA LEU A 23 11.66 -0.05 5.25
C LEU A 23 12.62 -0.95 6.04
N ALA A 24 13.89 -0.57 6.16
CA ALA A 24 14.88 -1.31 6.93
C ALA A 24 14.51 -1.36 8.42
N VAL A 25 14.05 -0.25 8.99
CA VAL A 25 13.57 -0.16 10.38
C VAL A 25 12.34 -1.04 10.58
N ILE A 26 11.36 -1.00 9.70
CA ILE A 26 10.14 -1.82 9.78
C ILE A 26 10.49 -3.30 9.74
N LEU A 27 11.28 -3.73 8.75
CA LEU A 27 11.67 -5.13 8.60
C LEU A 27 12.49 -5.61 9.81
N SER A 28 13.42 -4.79 10.30
CA SER A 28 14.23 -5.11 11.47
C SER A 28 13.37 -5.21 12.73
N LEU A 29 12.45 -4.27 12.94
CA LEU A 29 11.54 -4.27 14.08
C LEU A 29 10.70 -5.55 14.11
N PHE A 30 10.03 -5.90 13.02
CA PHE A 30 9.16 -7.08 12.98
C PHE A 30 9.93 -8.39 12.98
N TYR A 31 11.16 -8.41 12.46
CA TYR A 31 12.08 -9.53 12.66
C TYR A 31 12.42 -9.72 14.14
N LEU A 32 12.80 -8.64 14.85
CA LEU A 32 13.09 -8.70 16.28
C LEU A 32 11.87 -9.12 17.12
N LEU A 33 10.67 -8.67 16.73
CA LEU A 33 9.42 -9.12 17.36
C LEU A 33 9.16 -10.61 17.10
N SER A 34 9.40 -11.11 15.88
CA SER A 34 9.34 -12.54 15.56
C SER A 34 10.29 -13.34 16.46
N LYS A 35 11.53 -12.87 16.64
CA LYS A 35 12.53 -13.50 17.53
C LYS A 35 12.13 -13.48 19.01
N LYS A 36 11.32 -12.52 19.44
CA LYS A 36 10.74 -12.46 20.80
C LYS A 36 9.49 -13.33 20.96
N GLY A 37 9.10 -14.09 19.94
CA GLY A 37 7.98 -15.03 19.98
C GLY A 37 6.65 -14.46 19.47
N LEU A 38 6.63 -13.29 18.82
CA LEU A 38 5.42 -12.80 18.16
C LEU A 38 5.09 -13.67 16.95
N ASP A 39 3.85 -14.16 16.89
CA ASP A 39 3.36 -15.02 15.79
C ASP A 39 3.58 -14.36 14.42
N VAL A 40 4.03 -15.16 13.44
CA VAL A 40 4.37 -14.71 12.08
C VAL A 40 3.18 -14.05 11.37
N PHE A 41 1.94 -14.40 11.75
CA PHE A 41 0.74 -13.72 11.30
C PHE A 41 0.77 -12.22 11.63
N TYR A 42 1.10 -11.84 12.86
CA TYR A 42 1.09 -10.45 13.30
C TYR A 42 2.28 -9.68 12.75
N THR A 43 3.45 -10.31 12.65
CA THR A 43 4.63 -9.66 12.05
C THR A 43 4.42 -9.40 10.58
N ARG A 44 3.89 -10.38 9.82
CA ARG A 44 3.54 -10.18 8.40
C ARG A 44 2.52 -9.06 8.20
N LYS A 45 1.42 -9.05 8.98
CA LYS A 45 0.39 -8.00 8.83
C LYS A 45 0.86 -6.64 9.34
N GLY A 46 1.74 -6.60 10.34
CA GLY A 46 2.40 -5.39 10.79
C GLY A 46 3.35 -4.80 9.73
N ILE A 47 4.18 -5.63 9.10
CA ILE A 47 5.02 -5.22 7.96
C ILE A 47 4.14 -4.69 6.82
N HIS A 48 3.06 -5.38 6.50
CA HIS A 48 2.12 -5.00 5.44
C HIS A 48 1.52 -3.60 5.64
N ILE A 49 1.03 -3.31 6.85
CA ILE A 49 0.47 -2.00 7.21
C ILE A 49 1.58 -0.92 7.24
N ALA A 50 2.69 -1.21 7.93
CA ALA A 50 3.76 -0.24 8.13
C ALA A 50 4.49 0.10 6.84
N ALA A 51 4.71 -0.88 5.95
CA ALA A 51 5.30 -0.63 4.63
C ALA A 51 4.40 0.30 3.82
N GLY A 52 3.07 0.15 3.85
CA GLY A 52 2.17 1.09 3.17
C GLY A 52 2.27 2.54 3.64
N CYS A 53 2.86 2.79 4.83
CA CYS A 53 3.04 4.15 5.35
C CYS A 53 4.24 4.89 4.74
N TYR A 54 5.16 4.23 4.02
CA TYR A 54 6.30 4.96 3.43
C TYR A 54 5.83 5.98 2.37
N ILE A 55 4.59 5.89 1.88
CA ILE A 55 4.03 6.88 0.95
C ILE A 55 4.04 8.30 1.52
N PHE A 56 4.06 8.50 2.85
CA PHE A 56 4.18 9.84 3.43
C PHE A 56 5.44 10.57 2.96
N PHE A 57 6.51 9.85 2.62
CA PHE A 57 7.71 10.46 2.06
C PHE A 57 7.50 11.02 0.65
N TRP A 58 6.43 10.64 -0.07
CA TRP A 58 6.08 11.27 -1.35
C TRP A 58 5.77 12.75 -1.20
N LEU A 59 5.45 13.25 0.00
CA LEU A 59 5.30 14.68 0.26
C LEU A 59 6.62 15.46 0.13
N MET A 60 7.77 14.78 0.25
CA MET A 60 9.11 15.36 0.06
C MET A 60 9.53 15.39 -1.41
N ALA A 61 8.79 14.71 -2.30
CA ALA A 61 9.13 14.67 -3.71
C ALA A 61 9.09 16.07 -4.34
N SER A 62 10.02 16.33 -5.24
CA SER A 62 9.97 17.48 -6.12
C SER A 62 8.81 17.37 -7.12
N ASP A 63 8.47 18.48 -7.77
CA ASP A 63 7.43 18.51 -8.82
C ASP A 63 7.95 18.04 -10.18
N LYS A 64 9.19 17.51 -10.24
CA LYS A 64 9.78 17.02 -11.48
C LYS A 64 9.22 15.63 -11.78
N GLY A 65 8.90 15.37 -13.06
CA GLY A 65 8.32 14.10 -13.50
C GLY A 65 9.14 12.86 -13.12
N TYR A 66 10.46 12.97 -12.96
CA TYR A 66 11.30 11.84 -12.56
C TYR A 66 11.19 11.43 -11.09
N ALA A 67 10.66 12.29 -10.21
CA ALA A 67 10.58 12.01 -8.77
C ALA A 67 9.73 10.76 -8.48
N ARG A 68 8.71 10.50 -9.31
CA ARG A 68 7.86 9.31 -9.23
C ARG A 68 8.62 8.00 -9.45
N TRP A 69 9.59 8.02 -10.36
CA TRP A 69 10.46 6.87 -10.64
C TRP A 69 11.44 6.64 -9.52
N ILE A 70 11.99 7.71 -8.92
CA ILE A 70 12.84 7.61 -7.73
C ILE A 70 12.04 6.98 -6.57
N ALA A 71 10.81 7.42 -6.33
CA ALA A 71 9.94 6.85 -5.31
C ALA A 71 9.44 5.42 -5.62
N ALA A 72 9.51 4.97 -6.88
CA ALA A 72 9.20 3.59 -7.24
C ALA A 72 10.33 2.62 -6.86
N ILE A 73 11.58 3.10 -6.73
CA ILE A 73 12.77 2.26 -6.52
C ILE A 73 12.62 1.34 -5.30
N PRO A 74 12.22 1.81 -4.09
CA PRO A 74 12.17 0.93 -2.92
C PRO A 74 11.19 -0.23 -3.09
N ALA A 75 10.01 0.02 -3.66
CA ALA A 75 9.01 -1.00 -3.93
C ALA A 75 9.48 -1.98 -5.01
N PHE A 76 10.06 -1.45 -6.08
CA PHE A 76 10.58 -2.25 -7.19
C PHE A 76 11.68 -3.20 -6.72
N LEU A 77 12.68 -2.67 -6.02
CA LEU A 77 13.77 -3.50 -5.47
C LEU A 77 13.25 -4.51 -4.46
N THR A 78 12.24 -4.15 -3.64
CA THR A 78 11.60 -5.11 -2.72
C THR A 78 10.94 -6.26 -3.48
N ALA A 79 10.23 -5.98 -4.58
CA ALA A 79 9.65 -7.02 -5.44
C ALA A 79 10.73 -7.94 -6.03
N ILE A 80 11.83 -7.38 -6.53
CA ILE A 80 12.98 -8.15 -7.05
C ILE A 80 13.61 -9.00 -5.94
N VAL A 81 13.83 -8.45 -4.74
CA VAL A 81 14.39 -9.19 -3.61
C VAL A 81 13.49 -10.36 -3.21
N PHE A 82 12.17 -10.16 -3.13
CA PHE A 82 11.22 -11.25 -2.84
C PHE A 82 11.21 -12.33 -3.91
N LEU A 83 11.31 -11.95 -5.18
CA LEU A 83 11.47 -12.89 -6.29
C LEU A 83 12.75 -13.72 -6.13
N LEU A 84 13.89 -13.07 -5.89
CA LEU A 84 15.18 -13.75 -5.74
C LEU A 84 15.22 -14.67 -4.52
N ILE A 85 14.60 -14.28 -3.40
CA ILE A 85 14.47 -15.15 -2.21
C ILE A 85 13.57 -16.34 -2.51
N GLY A 86 12.40 -16.11 -3.10
CA GLY A 86 11.44 -17.18 -3.38
C GLY A 86 11.94 -18.19 -4.42
N LEU A 87 12.75 -17.73 -5.38
CA LEU A 87 13.47 -18.59 -6.33
C LEU A 87 14.75 -19.21 -5.75
N LYS A 88 15.05 -18.99 -4.47
CA LYS A 88 16.22 -19.50 -3.75
C LYS A 88 17.57 -19.08 -4.35
N VAL A 89 17.60 -17.97 -5.11
CA VAL A 89 18.82 -17.36 -5.67
C VAL A 89 19.64 -16.66 -4.57
N ILE A 90 18.95 -15.98 -3.65
CA ILE A 90 19.57 -15.34 -2.47
C ILE A 90 18.96 -15.91 -1.19
N LYS A 91 19.75 -15.95 -0.11
CA LYS A 91 19.33 -16.46 1.20
C LYS A 91 19.27 -15.33 2.21
N LEU A 92 18.06 -14.87 2.53
CA LEU A 92 17.79 -13.87 3.57
C LEU A 92 16.81 -14.45 4.59
N SER A 93 17.33 -15.23 5.54
CA SER A 93 16.53 -15.95 6.54
C SER A 93 15.65 -15.02 7.37
N PHE A 94 16.12 -13.82 7.70
CA PHE A 94 15.37 -12.87 8.50
C PHE A 94 14.02 -12.49 7.84
N MET A 95 13.99 -12.35 6.51
CA MET A 95 12.76 -12.03 5.77
C MET A 95 11.80 -13.22 5.74
N VAL A 96 12.34 -14.44 5.58
CA VAL A 96 11.53 -15.66 5.59
C VAL A 96 10.92 -15.87 6.97
N GLU A 97 11.70 -15.72 8.04
CA GLU A 97 11.27 -15.89 9.44
C GLU A 97 10.24 -14.85 9.90
N SER A 98 10.21 -13.65 9.30
CA SER A 98 9.26 -12.60 9.68
C SER A 98 8.04 -12.49 8.76
N MET A 99 8.03 -13.13 7.59
CA MET A 99 6.96 -12.95 6.59
C MET A 99 6.41 -14.24 5.99
N SER A 100 7.16 -15.35 5.96
CA SER A 100 6.68 -16.60 5.37
C SER A 100 5.60 -17.25 6.22
N ARG A 101 4.53 -17.75 5.60
CA ARG A 101 3.43 -18.39 6.35
C ARG A 101 3.77 -19.81 6.77
N THR A 102 4.51 -20.48 5.89
CA THR A 102 4.88 -21.89 6.02
C THR A 102 6.34 -22.09 6.41
N GLY A 103 7.13 -21.02 6.43
CA GLY A 103 8.59 -21.07 6.56
C GLY A 103 9.29 -21.26 5.21
N GLU A 104 8.56 -21.48 4.11
CA GLU A 104 9.14 -21.61 2.78
C GLU A 104 9.44 -20.23 2.16
N PRO A 105 10.60 -20.06 1.48
CA PRO A 105 10.93 -18.82 0.77
C PRO A 105 9.91 -18.45 -0.31
N PHE A 106 9.28 -19.44 -0.95
CA PHE A 106 8.33 -19.24 -2.04
C PHE A 106 7.08 -18.45 -1.61
N ASP A 107 6.74 -18.43 -0.31
CA ASP A 107 5.62 -17.62 0.19
C ASP A 107 5.80 -16.11 -0.04
N LEU A 108 7.04 -15.63 -0.20
CA LEU A 108 7.30 -14.21 -0.44
C LEU A 108 6.90 -13.78 -1.87
N ILE A 109 6.89 -14.71 -2.84
CA ILE A 109 6.47 -14.45 -4.23
C ILE A 109 4.96 -14.29 -4.36
N LYS A 110 4.21 -14.78 -3.37
CA LYS A 110 2.74 -14.73 -3.34
C LYS A 110 2.27 -13.30 -3.03
N GLY A 111 1.38 -13.12 -2.05
CA GLY A 111 0.79 -11.81 -1.74
C GLY A 111 1.81 -10.68 -1.51
N THR A 112 3.01 -10.96 -0.97
CA THR A 112 3.99 -9.93 -0.58
C THR A 112 4.69 -9.27 -1.78
N MET A 113 5.12 -10.05 -2.78
CA MET A 113 5.71 -9.51 -4.02
C MET A 113 4.66 -8.77 -4.86
N PHE A 114 3.45 -9.30 -4.94
CA PHE A 114 2.36 -8.64 -5.65
C PHE A 114 2.02 -7.28 -5.08
N TYR A 115 2.00 -7.16 -3.74
CA TYR A 115 1.85 -5.87 -3.07
C TYR A 115 2.94 -4.88 -3.49
N ALA A 116 4.22 -5.28 -3.44
CA ALA A 116 5.33 -4.44 -3.85
C ALA A 116 5.28 -4.03 -5.33
N LEU A 117 4.82 -4.93 -6.21
CA LEU A 117 4.62 -4.63 -7.63
C LEU A 117 3.51 -3.59 -7.84
N VAL A 118 2.37 -3.74 -7.16
CA VAL A 118 1.29 -2.74 -7.23
C VAL A 118 1.77 -1.37 -6.75
N MET A 119 2.50 -1.32 -5.62
CA MET A 119 3.07 -0.07 -5.13
C MET A 119 4.01 0.58 -6.16
N THR A 120 4.83 -0.23 -6.83
CA THR A 120 5.72 0.22 -7.92
C THR A 120 4.93 0.83 -9.08
N LEU A 121 3.87 0.16 -9.52
CA LEU A 121 3.03 0.62 -10.63
C LEU A 121 2.27 1.89 -10.27
N ILE A 122 1.74 1.99 -9.06
CA ILE A 122 1.08 3.22 -8.58
C ILE A 122 2.10 4.37 -8.54
N CYS A 123 3.31 4.16 -8.00
CA CYS A 123 4.36 5.19 -8.07
C CYS A 123 4.62 5.65 -9.50
N GLY A 124 4.82 4.72 -10.44
CA GLY A 124 5.20 5.04 -11.81
C GLY A 124 4.11 5.71 -12.64
N PHE A 125 2.84 5.33 -12.43
CA PHE A 125 1.75 5.64 -13.36
C PHE A 125 0.56 6.40 -12.77
N ILE A 126 0.39 6.40 -11.45
CA ILE A 126 -0.77 6.98 -10.74
C ILE A 126 -0.22 7.71 -9.52
N TRP A 127 0.60 8.72 -9.81
CA TRP A 127 1.45 9.37 -8.83
C TRP A 127 0.61 10.18 -7.81
N ARG A 128 1.30 10.88 -6.89
CA ARG A 128 0.67 11.67 -5.83
C ARG A 128 -0.20 12.82 -6.34
N ASP A 129 -0.16 13.10 -7.64
CA ASP A 129 -0.96 14.06 -8.40
C ASP A 129 -2.38 13.52 -8.73
N GLN A 130 -2.74 12.34 -8.21
CA GLN A 130 -4.11 11.84 -8.26
C GLN A 130 -4.47 11.06 -6.99
N PRO A 131 -5.71 11.17 -6.48
CA PRO A 131 -6.08 10.54 -5.22
C PRO A 131 -6.27 9.02 -5.35
N TRP A 132 -6.51 8.52 -6.57
CA TRP A 132 -6.89 7.12 -6.83
C TRP A 132 -5.83 6.12 -6.39
N GLY A 133 -4.55 6.43 -6.64
CA GLY A 133 -3.43 5.63 -6.18
C GLY A 133 -3.36 5.57 -4.66
N LEU A 134 -3.48 6.74 -4.00
CA LEU A 134 -3.43 6.84 -2.53
C LEU A 134 -4.57 6.04 -1.87
N ILE A 135 -5.81 6.17 -2.37
CA ILE A 135 -6.99 5.43 -1.88
C ILE A 135 -6.78 3.92 -2.05
N THR A 136 -6.26 3.51 -3.20
CA THR A 136 -5.99 2.10 -3.49
C THR A 136 -4.95 1.54 -2.52
N ILE A 137 -3.86 2.28 -2.27
CA ILE A 137 -2.81 1.89 -1.33
C ILE A 137 -3.36 1.79 0.09
N MET A 138 -4.17 2.75 0.56
CA MET A 138 -4.76 2.67 1.91
C MET A 138 -5.69 1.47 2.05
N THR A 139 -6.41 1.11 0.98
CA THR A 139 -7.30 -0.05 0.97
C THR A 139 -6.52 -1.36 1.10
N ILE A 140 -5.43 -1.53 0.34
CA ILE A 140 -4.62 -2.76 0.45
C ILE A 140 -3.66 -2.75 1.65
N ALA A 141 -3.16 -1.61 2.11
CA ALA A 141 -2.20 -1.56 3.22
C ALA A 141 -2.91 -1.66 4.57
N TRP A 142 -3.86 -0.75 4.83
CA TRP A 142 -4.54 -0.62 6.11
C TRP A 142 -5.80 -1.47 6.17
N GLY A 143 -6.61 -1.44 5.11
CA GLY A 143 -7.83 -2.26 5.00
C GLY A 143 -7.53 -3.75 5.11
N ASP A 144 -6.87 -4.32 4.10
CA ASP A 144 -6.46 -5.74 4.10
C ASP A 144 -5.50 -6.08 5.25
N GLY A 145 -4.67 -5.14 5.69
CA GLY A 145 -3.82 -5.33 6.86
C GLY A 145 -4.60 -5.65 8.13
N ILE A 146 -5.67 -4.90 8.39
CA ILE A 146 -6.47 -5.01 9.61
C ILE A 146 -7.56 -6.08 9.51
N ALA A 147 -8.11 -6.35 8.31
CA ALA A 147 -9.24 -7.25 8.12
C ALA A 147 -9.06 -8.63 8.79
N PRO A 148 -7.92 -9.33 8.62
CA PRO A 148 -7.71 -10.63 9.24
C PRO A 148 -7.48 -10.55 10.75
N ILE A 149 -6.97 -9.42 11.26
CA ILE A 149 -6.80 -9.18 12.69
C ILE A 149 -8.19 -9.05 13.33
N ALA A 150 -9.05 -8.19 12.79
CA ALA A 150 -10.43 -8.05 13.25
C ALA A 150 -11.23 -9.35 13.10
N GLY A 151 -11.02 -10.09 12.00
CA GLY A 151 -11.63 -11.40 11.79
C GLY A 151 -11.24 -12.43 12.85
N ARG A 152 -10.00 -12.40 13.36
CA ARG A 152 -9.58 -13.29 14.46
C ARG A 152 -10.28 -12.95 15.78
N PHE A 153 -10.47 -11.67 16.09
CA PHE A 153 -11.05 -11.24 17.37
C PHE A 153 -12.59 -11.24 17.38
N PHE A 154 -13.23 -10.89 16.26
CA PHE A 154 -14.67 -10.63 16.18
C PHE A 154 -15.41 -11.50 15.15
N GLY A 155 -14.70 -12.34 14.38
CA GLY A 155 -15.24 -13.09 13.24
C GLY A 155 -16.06 -14.33 13.60
N LYS A 156 -17.23 -14.13 14.24
CA LYS A 156 -18.18 -15.21 14.56
C LYS A 156 -18.86 -15.79 13.32
N HIS A 157 -19.22 -14.92 12.37
CA HIS A 157 -19.92 -15.29 11.14
C HIS A 157 -18.94 -15.32 9.96
N LYS A 158 -18.95 -16.44 9.22
CA LYS A 158 -18.03 -16.70 8.11
C LYS A 158 -18.79 -16.87 6.79
N TYR A 159 -18.10 -16.59 5.70
CA TYR A 159 -18.54 -16.89 4.34
C TYR A 159 -17.35 -17.41 3.53
N LYS A 160 -17.60 -18.00 2.36
CA LYS A 160 -16.56 -18.52 1.47
C LYS A 160 -16.34 -17.60 0.28
N SER A 161 -15.08 -17.31 -0.05
CA SER A 161 -14.73 -16.61 -1.29
C SER A 161 -14.91 -17.52 -2.52
N ILE A 162 -14.71 -16.97 -3.73
CA ILE A 162 -14.81 -17.72 -4.99
C ILE A 162 -13.80 -18.90 -5.02
N GLY A 163 -12.66 -18.75 -4.34
CA GLY A 163 -11.66 -19.81 -4.18
C GLY A 163 -11.92 -20.77 -3.01
N GLY A 164 -13.08 -20.69 -2.35
CA GLY A 164 -13.43 -21.54 -1.20
C GLY A 164 -12.75 -21.17 0.11
N VAL A 165 -12.09 -20.01 0.19
CA VAL A 165 -11.36 -19.53 1.38
C VAL A 165 -12.36 -19.00 2.39
N GLU A 166 -12.19 -19.37 3.67
CA GLU A 166 -13.01 -18.80 4.73
C GLU A 166 -12.63 -17.33 4.97
N LYS A 167 -13.63 -16.45 4.86
CA LYS A 167 -13.56 -15.03 5.23
C LYS A 167 -14.59 -14.74 6.31
N THR A 168 -14.46 -13.61 7.01
CA THR A 168 -15.37 -13.24 8.11
C THR A 168 -16.04 -11.91 7.78
N TYR A 169 -17.32 -11.77 8.12
CA TYR A 169 -18.02 -10.49 7.95
C TYR A 169 -17.38 -9.38 8.79
N ALA A 170 -16.90 -9.71 9.99
CA ALA A 170 -16.17 -8.75 10.83
C ALA A 170 -14.88 -8.25 10.16
N GLY A 171 -14.17 -9.12 9.45
CA GLY A 171 -13.01 -8.75 8.66
C GLY A 171 -13.36 -7.78 7.53
N SER A 172 -14.39 -8.07 6.74
CA SER A 172 -14.83 -7.19 5.63
C SER A 172 -15.32 -5.83 6.14
N ILE A 173 -16.07 -5.80 7.25
CA ILE A 173 -16.51 -4.56 7.89
C ILE A 173 -15.29 -3.75 8.36
N ALA A 174 -14.31 -4.40 8.99
CA ALA A 174 -13.09 -3.74 9.40
C ALA A 174 -12.30 -3.21 8.20
N MET A 175 -12.13 -4.01 7.15
CA MET A 175 -11.50 -3.57 5.91
C MET A 175 -12.16 -2.30 5.39
N PHE A 176 -13.48 -2.29 5.26
CA PHE A 176 -14.22 -1.12 4.77
C PHE A 176 -13.98 0.10 5.66
N ILE A 177 -14.20 -0.01 6.97
CA ILE A 177 -14.07 1.12 7.91
C ILE A 177 -12.66 1.70 7.91
N PHE A 178 -11.64 0.85 8.01
CA PHE A 178 -10.25 1.32 8.06
C PHE A 178 -9.78 1.83 6.70
N SER A 179 -10.18 1.21 5.60
CA SER A 179 -9.88 1.71 4.24
C SER A 179 -10.50 3.08 4.01
N VAL A 180 -11.76 3.29 4.41
CA VAL A 180 -12.42 4.60 4.39
C VAL A 180 -11.64 5.58 5.24
N GLY A 181 -11.45 5.30 6.53
CA GLY A 181 -10.77 6.23 7.46
C GLY A 181 -9.38 6.66 6.97
N PHE A 182 -8.55 5.71 6.55
CA PHE A 182 -7.20 6.02 6.06
C PHE A 182 -7.18 6.67 4.67
N SER A 183 -8.12 6.33 3.79
CA SER A 183 -8.26 7.01 2.50
C SER A 183 -8.67 8.47 2.68
N PHE A 184 -9.60 8.74 3.59
CA PHE A 184 -9.98 10.11 3.95
C PHE A 184 -8.79 10.89 4.51
N LEU A 185 -8.06 10.29 5.47
CA LEU A 185 -6.88 10.88 6.08
C LEU A 185 -5.81 11.21 5.03
N ILE A 186 -5.44 10.25 4.18
CA ILE A 186 -4.33 10.45 3.23
C ILE A 186 -4.69 11.46 2.15
N VAL A 187 -5.92 11.43 1.63
CA VAL A 187 -6.40 12.38 0.61
C VAL A 187 -6.44 13.79 1.20
N TYR A 188 -6.90 13.94 2.45
CA TYR A 188 -6.88 15.22 3.14
C TYR A 188 -5.46 15.73 3.37
N VAL A 189 -4.56 14.91 3.94
CA VAL A 189 -3.17 15.32 4.21
C VAL A 189 -2.44 15.70 2.92
N PHE A 190 -2.51 14.88 1.87
CA PHE A 190 -1.87 15.18 0.60
C PHE A 190 -2.48 16.39 -0.08
N GLY A 191 -3.82 16.50 -0.05
CA GLY A 191 -4.53 17.67 -0.58
C GLY A 191 -4.07 18.97 0.10
N MET A 192 -3.97 18.98 1.43
CA MET A 192 -3.54 20.15 2.18
C MET A 192 -2.07 20.51 1.94
N VAL A 193 -1.17 19.53 1.90
CA VAL A 193 0.28 19.76 1.79
C VAL A 193 0.69 20.12 0.36
N LEU A 194 0.10 19.48 -0.66
CA LEU A 194 0.40 19.79 -2.07
C LEU A 194 -0.32 21.07 -2.54
N GLY A 195 -1.30 21.55 -1.77
CA GLY A 195 -1.94 22.86 -1.97
C GLY A 195 -2.77 22.96 -3.26
N PRO A 196 -3.05 24.16 -3.77
CA PRO A 196 -3.89 24.38 -4.95
C PRO A 196 -3.41 23.71 -6.24
N GLY A 197 -2.14 23.24 -6.27
CA GLY A 197 -1.57 22.49 -7.38
C GLY A 197 -2.19 21.10 -7.56
N VAL A 198 -2.95 20.60 -6.57
CA VAL A 198 -3.68 19.34 -6.68
C VAL A 198 -5.18 19.57 -6.86
N ASN A 199 -5.66 19.16 -8.04
CA ASN A 199 -7.00 19.50 -8.50
C ASN A 199 -8.13 18.84 -7.71
N TRP A 200 -7.90 17.71 -7.03
CA TRP A 200 -8.98 16.92 -6.43
C TRP A 200 -9.58 17.51 -5.14
N LEU A 201 -8.83 18.30 -4.35
CA LEU A 201 -9.34 18.86 -3.09
C LEU A 201 -9.72 20.34 -3.20
N TRP A 202 -8.94 21.16 -3.91
CA TRP A 202 -9.10 22.62 -3.92
C TRP A 202 -9.86 23.18 -5.12
N ASN A 203 -9.79 22.50 -6.27
CA ASN A 203 -10.37 22.99 -7.53
C ASN A 203 -11.73 22.35 -7.88
N HIS A 204 -12.29 21.54 -6.98
CA HIS A 204 -13.66 21.02 -7.10
C HIS A 204 -14.57 21.71 -6.07
N PRO A 205 -15.53 22.54 -6.52
CA PRO A 205 -16.53 23.17 -5.64
C PRO A 205 -17.34 22.15 -4.82
N ASP A 206 -17.45 20.92 -5.32
CA ASP A 206 -18.23 19.84 -4.73
C ASP A 206 -17.34 18.82 -4.00
N ILE A 207 -16.71 19.25 -2.90
CA ILE A 207 -16.01 18.36 -1.94
C ILE A 207 -16.83 17.09 -1.58
N PRO A 208 -18.17 17.13 -1.42
CA PRO A 208 -18.98 15.93 -1.18
C PRO A 208 -18.86 14.84 -2.26
N TRP A 209 -18.55 15.23 -3.51
CA TRP A 209 -18.37 14.31 -4.63
C TRP A 209 -17.23 13.35 -4.30
N LEU A 210 -16.02 13.86 -4.03
CA LEU A 210 -14.80 13.05 -3.86
C LEU A 210 -14.95 12.00 -2.75
N TRP A 211 -15.62 12.38 -1.66
CA TRP A 211 -15.91 11.48 -0.55
C TRP A 211 -16.83 10.33 -0.96
N GLY A 212 -17.84 10.58 -1.79
CA GLY A 212 -18.66 9.54 -2.42
C GLY A 212 -17.84 8.59 -3.30
N LYS A 213 -16.90 9.13 -4.09
CA LYS A 213 -15.94 8.35 -4.92
C LYS A 213 -15.12 7.40 -4.04
N ILE A 214 -14.62 7.88 -2.90
CA ILE A 214 -13.85 7.07 -1.95
C ILE A 214 -14.71 5.92 -1.39
N LEU A 215 -15.93 6.21 -0.94
CA LEU A 215 -16.83 5.18 -0.41
C LEU A 215 -17.11 4.09 -1.46
N ILE A 216 -17.38 4.48 -2.71
CA ILE A 216 -17.62 3.54 -3.81
C ILE A 216 -16.36 2.70 -4.09
N LEU A 217 -15.19 3.32 -4.24
CA LEU A 217 -13.95 2.59 -4.51
C LEU A 217 -13.59 1.64 -3.38
N VAL A 218 -13.72 2.06 -2.12
CA VAL A 218 -13.44 1.22 -0.96
C VAL A 218 -14.45 0.08 -0.84
N ALA A 219 -15.74 0.32 -1.14
CA ALA A 219 -16.75 -0.74 -1.20
C ALA A 219 -16.37 -1.80 -2.26
N ILE A 220 -15.97 -1.35 -3.46
CA ILE A 220 -15.50 -2.22 -4.54
C ILE A 220 -14.27 -3.00 -4.12
N GLY A 221 -13.29 -2.35 -3.49
CA GLY A 221 -12.08 -3.01 -2.98
C GLY A 221 -12.39 -4.04 -1.89
N THR A 222 -13.35 -3.74 -1.01
CA THR A 222 -13.77 -4.66 0.05
C THR A 222 -14.51 -5.88 -0.51
N ILE A 223 -15.40 -5.67 -1.49
CA ILE A 223 -16.08 -6.77 -2.18
C ILE A 223 -15.06 -7.63 -2.93
N ALA A 224 -14.11 -7.00 -3.62
CA ALA A 224 -13.04 -7.68 -4.34
C ALA A 224 -12.18 -8.53 -3.40
N GLU A 225 -11.78 -8.01 -2.24
CA GLU A 225 -11.04 -8.79 -1.23
C GLU A 225 -11.86 -9.98 -0.74
N GLY A 226 -13.14 -9.75 -0.42
CA GLY A 226 -14.02 -10.80 0.09
C GLY A 226 -14.24 -11.94 -0.91
N LEU A 227 -14.24 -11.63 -2.21
CA LEU A 227 -14.42 -12.61 -3.28
C LEU A 227 -13.10 -13.23 -3.76
N SER A 228 -11.98 -12.57 -3.54
CA SER A 228 -10.67 -12.97 -4.07
C SER A 228 -10.21 -14.36 -3.60
N PRO A 229 -9.53 -15.13 -4.47
CA PRO A 229 -8.81 -16.33 -4.07
C PRO A 229 -7.61 -16.00 -3.14
N THR A 230 -7.13 -17.00 -2.40
CA THR A 230 -5.94 -16.85 -1.55
C THR A 230 -4.76 -16.29 -2.36
N ASP A 231 -4.04 -15.33 -1.79
CA ASP A 231 -2.78 -14.78 -2.32
C ASP A 231 -2.88 -13.87 -3.55
N PHE A 232 -4.07 -13.75 -4.16
CA PHE A 232 -4.31 -12.87 -5.31
C PHE A 232 -5.06 -11.58 -4.94
N ASP A 233 -5.52 -11.45 -3.69
CA ASP A 233 -6.16 -10.25 -3.13
C ASP A 233 -5.36 -8.97 -3.43
N ASN A 234 -4.05 -9.01 -3.20
CA ASN A 234 -3.14 -7.88 -3.45
C ASN A 234 -2.98 -7.51 -4.94
N LEU A 235 -3.51 -8.29 -5.89
CA LEU A 235 -3.61 -7.92 -7.31
C LEU A 235 -5.04 -7.56 -7.68
N VAL A 236 -6.01 -8.38 -7.30
CA VAL A 236 -7.41 -8.23 -7.69
C VAL A 236 -8.00 -6.93 -7.16
N VAL A 237 -7.73 -6.60 -5.89
CA VAL A 237 -8.27 -5.39 -5.25
C VAL A 237 -7.76 -4.13 -5.95
N PRO A 238 -6.44 -3.92 -6.13
CA PRO A 238 -5.93 -2.74 -6.83
C PRO A 238 -6.37 -2.65 -8.28
N ILE A 239 -6.34 -3.76 -9.02
CA ILE A 239 -6.71 -3.75 -10.44
C ILE A 239 -8.15 -3.29 -10.60
N LEU A 240 -9.08 -3.83 -9.79
CA LEU A 240 -10.49 -3.47 -9.90
C LEU A 240 -10.74 -2.01 -9.46
N MET A 241 -10.12 -1.57 -8.37
CA MET A 241 -10.25 -0.19 -7.90
C MET A 241 -9.72 0.82 -8.92
N LEU A 242 -8.55 0.55 -9.51
CA LEU A 242 -7.96 1.42 -10.52
C LEU A 242 -8.74 1.40 -11.83
N ALA A 243 -9.25 0.23 -12.25
CA ALA A 243 -10.12 0.11 -13.43
C ALA A 243 -11.37 1.00 -13.29
N ILE A 244 -12.04 0.96 -12.13
CA ILE A 244 -13.21 1.80 -11.85
C ILE A 244 -12.82 3.28 -11.73
N SER A 245 -11.62 3.57 -11.22
CA SER A 245 -11.13 4.94 -11.11
C SER A 245 -10.98 5.63 -12.48
N PHE A 246 -10.82 4.90 -13.60
CA PHE A 246 -10.89 5.51 -14.94
C PHE A 246 -12.25 6.13 -15.24
N ALA A 247 -13.35 5.49 -14.84
CA ALA A 247 -14.70 6.08 -14.95
C ALA A 247 -14.84 7.33 -14.06
N PHE A 248 -13.98 7.46 -13.05
CA PHE A 248 -13.90 8.61 -12.15
C PHE A 248 -12.88 9.66 -12.58
N GLY A 249 -12.26 9.51 -13.76
CA GLY A 249 -11.31 10.46 -14.33
C GLY A 249 -9.85 10.24 -13.92
N LEU A 250 -9.48 9.03 -13.48
CA LEU A 250 -8.07 8.61 -13.43
C LEU A 250 -7.43 8.80 -14.81
N GLN A 251 -6.29 9.49 -14.83
CA GLN A 251 -5.44 9.62 -16.00
C GLN A 251 -4.07 9.06 -15.64
N LEU A 252 -3.41 8.35 -16.54
CA LEU A 252 -2.05 7.90 -16.27
C LEU A 252 -1.11 9.12 -16.27
N SER A 253 -0.10 9.13 -15.40
CA SER A 253 0.90 10.20 -15.36
C SER A 253 1.80 10.11 -16.61
N VAL A 254 1.58 10.97 -17.62
CA VAL A 254 2.26 10.89 -18.93
C VAL A 254 3.43 11.88 -19.11
N TYR A 255 3.76 12.69 -18.11
CA TYR A 255 4.76 13.75 -18.24
C TYR A 255 5.96 13.54 -17.32
#